data_AF-A0A645H815-F1
#
_entry.id   AF-A0A645H815-F1
#
_cell.length_a   1.000
_cell.length_b   1.000
_cell.length_c   1.000
_cell.angle_alpha   90.00
_cell.angle_beta   90.00
_cell.angle_gamma   90.00
#
_symmetry.space_group_name_H-M   'P 1'
#
loop_
_entity.id
_entity.type
_entity.pdbx_description
1 polymer ?
#
loop_
_entity_poly.entity_id
_entity_poly.type
_entity_poly.pdbx_seq_one_letter_code
_entity_poly.pdbx_strand_id
1 'polypeptide(L)'
;MKKSIFLILLLCCVVCHGENRPVNLIFDTDMAPDYDDVGALSMLHAMADLGEVNILATVSSNKCETAVPCILVEVRGAGNYFDTERGIMTVKDDA
;
A
#
# COMPACT_ATOMS: atom_id res chain seq x y z
N MET A 1 0.88 45.07 14.32
CA MET A 1 -0.44 44.42 14.17
C MET A 1 -0.48 43.47 12.98
N LYS A 2 -0.31 43.92 11.72
CA LYS A 2 -0.35 43.07 10.51
C LYS A 2 0.68 41.92 10.50
N LYS A 3 1.92 42.21 10.95
CA LYS A 3 3.02 41.23 11.03
C LYS A 3 2.79 40.15 12.10
N SER A 4 2.14 40.52 13.21
CA SER A 4 1.79 39.60 14.30
C SER A 4 0.64 38.67 13.92
N ILE A 5 -0.35 39.16 13.16
CA ILE A 5 -1.43 38.32 12.61
C ILE A 5 -0.86 37.28 11.64
N PHE A 6 0.07 37.68 10.77
CA PHE A 6 0.72 36.76 9.84
C PHE A 6 1.51 35.67 10.57
N LEU A 7 2.22 36.04 11.64
CA LEU A 7 2.97 35.09 12.47
C LEU A 7 2.05 34.10 13.21
N ILE A 8 0.90 34.56 13.71
CA ILE A 8 -0.09 33.70 14.37
C ILE A 8 -0.73 32.74 13.36
N LEU A 9 -1.06 33.21 12.15
CA LEU A 9 -1.64 32.36 11.11
C LEU A 9 -0.66 31.25 10.69
N LEU A 10 0.62 31.59 10.54
CA LEU A 10 1.67 30.64 10.17
C LEU A 10 1.91 29.60 11.27
N LEU A 11 1.87 30.02 12.54
CA LEU A 11 1.98 29.12 13.69
C LEU A 11 0.77 28.18 13.79
N CYS A 12 -0.44 28.68 13.51
CA CYS A 12 -1.66 27.87 13.50
C CYS A 12 -1.59 26.77 12.42
N CYS A 13 -1.13 27.10 11.21
CA CYS A 13 -0.98 26.12 10.12
C CYS A 13 -0.04 24.95 10.46
N VAL A 14 1.03 25.20 11.24
CA VAL A 14 1.98 24.15 11.65
C VAL A 14 1.36 23.23 12.71
N VAL A 15 0.58 23.78 13.64
CA VAL A 15 -0.08 23.02 14.71
C VAL A 15 -1.28 22.21 14.19
N CYS A 16 -1.92 22.67 13.12
CA CYS A 16 -3.05 21.99 12.49
C CYS A 16 -2.66 20.88 11.50
N HIS A 17 -1.36 20.59 11.32
CA HIS A 17 -0.95 19.45 10.49
C HIS A 17 -1.29 18.16 11.24
N GLY A 18 -2.45 17.57 10.91
CA GLY A 18 -2.90 16.32 11.52
C GLY A 18 -1.85 15.23 11.32
N GLU A 19 -1.64 14.40 12.34
CA GLU A 19 -0.81 13.20 12.18
C GLU A 19 -1.45 12.30 11.11
N ASN A 20 -0.92 12.36 9.90
CA ASN A 20 -1.31 11.46 8.82
C ASN A 20 -0.62 10.12 9.10
N ARG A 21 -1.23 9.33 9.99
CA ARG A 21 -0.72 8.01 10.34
C ARG A 21 -0.95 7.07 9.17
N PRO A 22 0.05 6.28 8.76
CA PRO A 22 -0.11 5.34 7.66
C PRO A 22 -1.26 4.38 7.93
N VAL A 23 -2.08 4.13 6.91
CA VAL A 23 -3.19 3.18 6.99
C VAL A 23 -2.64 1.76 6.92
N ASN A 24 -2.97 0.94 7.92
CA ASN A 24 -2.69 -0.49 7.88
C ASN A 24 -3.64 -1.17 6.89
N LEU A 25 -3.09 -1.74 5.81
CA LEU A 25 -3.84 -2.26 4.67
C LEU A 25 -3.59 -3.76 4.47
N ILE A 26 -4.66 -4.53 4.27
CA ILE A 26 -4.60 -5.86 3.65
C ILE A 26 -5.22 -5.71 2.26
N PHE A 27 -4.46 -6.07 1.23
CA PHE A 27 -4.92 -6.00 -0.15
C PHE A 27 -5.29 -7.41 -0.63
N ASP A 28 -6.57 -7.63 -0.89
CA ASP A 28 -7.08 -8.86 -1.47
C ASP A 28 -7.39 -8.61 -2.94
N THR A 29 -6.82 -9.42 -3.82
CA THR A 29 -6.89 -9.26 -5.26
C THR A 29 -7.11 -10.60 -5.94
N ASP A 30 -7.92 -10.63 -7.00
CA ASP A 30 -8.07 -11.78 -7.88
C ASP A 30 -7.09 -11.71 -9.07
N MET A 31 -5.94 -11.06 -8.92
CA MET A 31 -4.95 -10.88 -9.98
C MET A 31 -4.66 -12.18 -10.75
N ALA A 32 -5.17 -12.23 -11.99
CA ALA A 32 -4.95 -13.33 -12.91
C ALA A 32 -4.61 -12.81 -14.32
N PRO A 33 -5.38 -13.01 -15.41
CA PRO A 33 -4.93 -12.58 -16.73
C PRO A 33 -5.10 -11.07 -17.01
N ASP A 34 -5.89 -10.35 -16.21
CA ASP A 34 -6.02 -8.89 -16.26
C ASP A 34 -4.92 -8.20 -15.45
N TYR A 35 -4.53 -7.01 -15.92
CA TYR A 35 -3.30 -6.33 -15.52
C TYR A 35 -3.56 -5.04 -14.71
N ASP A 36 -4.80 -4.75 -14.34
CA ASP A 36 -5.13 -3.57 -13.54
C ASP A 36 -4.74 -3.71 -12.07
N ASP A 37 -4.79 -4.93 -11.52
CA ASP A 37 -4.28 -5.24 -10.18
C ASP A 37 -2.79 -4.91 -10.02
N VAL A 38 -2.00 -5.06 -11.09
CA VAL A 38 -0.59 -4.64 -11.14
C VAL A 38 -0.48 -3.12 -10.93
N GLY A 39 -1.38 -2.37 -11.56
CA GLY A 39 -1.47 -0.93 -11.37
C GLY A 39 -1.84 -0.57 -9.92
N ALA A 40 -2.81 -1.28 -9.34
CA ALA A 40 -3.23 -1.07 -7.97
C ALA A 40 -2.09 -1.35 -6.98
N LEU A 41 -1.43 -2.51 -7.08
CA LEU A 41 -0.34 -2.90 -6.19
C LEU A 41 0.86 -1.96 -6.33
N SER A 42 1.21 -1.54 -7.56
CA SER A 42 2.24 -0.52 -7.80
C SER A 42 1.92 0.82 -7.12
N MET A 43 0.66 1.29 -7.19
CA MET A 43 0.23 2.50 -6.49
C MET A 43 0.33 2.35 -4.97
N LEU A 44 -0.09 1.20 -4.42
CA LEU A 44 0.00 0.93 -2.99
C LEU A 44 1.45 0.95 -2.49
N HIS A 45 2.40 0.40 -3.26
CA HIS A 45 3.81 0.47 -2.93
C HIS A 45 4.35 1.91 -2.97
N ALA A 46 3.96 2.71 -3.96
CA ALA A 46 4.32 4.14 -4.00
C ALA A 46 3.75 4.92 -2.81
N MET A 47 2.51 4.63 -2.40
CA MET A 47 1.89 5.22 -1.21
C MET A 47 2.59 4.78 0.09
N ALA A 48 3.08 3.53 0.14
CA ALA A 48 3.88 3.04 1.25
C ALA A 48 5.23 3.77 1.34
N ASP A 49 5.89 4.03 0.21
CA ASP A 49 7.13 4.84 0.16
C ASP A 49 6.91 6.30 0.61
N LEU A 50 5.70 6.84 0.39
CA LEU A 50 5.30 8.15 0.90
C LEU A 50 4.90 8.14 2.39
N GLY A 51 4.88 6.98 3.04
CA GLY A 51 4.45 6.82 4.43
C GLY A 51 2.94 6.95 4.64
N GLU A 52 2.14 6.77 3.58
CA GLU A 52 0.67 6.89 3.62
C GLU A 52 0.00 5.55 3.96
N VAL A 53 0.65 4.43 3.64
CA VAL A 53 0.10 3.07 3.81
C VAL A 53 1.15 2.14 4.40
N ASN A 54 0.74 1.29 5.32
CA ASN A 54 1.46 0.09 5.74
C ASN A 54 0.78 -1.13 5.14
N ILE A 55 1.34 -1.69 4.07
CA ILE A 55 0.84 -2.94 3.49
C ILE A 55 1.22 -4.08 4.44
N LEU A 56 0.21 -4.66 5.10
CA LEU A 56 0.39 -5.74 6.06
C LEU A 56 0.42 -7.11 5.39
N ALA A 57 -0.39 -7.29 4.35
CA ALA A 57 -0.46 -8.52 3.57
C ALA A 57 -1.07 -8.25 2.19
N THR A 58 -0.65 -9.05 1.21
CA THR A 58 -1.31 -9.18 -0.08
C THR A 58 -1.82 -10.61 -0.22
N VAL A 59 -3.10 -10.74 -0.48
CA VAL A 59 -3.83 -12.01 -0.56
C VAL A 59 -4.32 -12.19 -1.99
N SER A 60 -4.32 -13.44 -2.44
CA SER A 60 -4.92 -13.78 -3.73
C SER A 60 -6.20 -14.58 -3.52
N SER A 61 -7.29 -14.06 -4.06
CA SER A 61 -8.58 -14.73 -4.15
C SER A 61 -8.82 -15.17 -5.59
N ASN A 62 -8.05 -16.16 -6.05
CA ASN A 62 -8.15 -16.65 -7.42
C ASN A 62 -8.03 -18.19 -7.49
N LYS A 63 -8.68 -18.79 -8.49
CA LYS A 63 -8.59 -20.23 -8.81
C LYS A 63 -7.31 -20.60 -9.56
N CYS A 64 -6.62 -19.62 -10.11
CA CYS A 64 -5.39 -19.77 -10.86
C CYS A 64 -4.23 -20.00 -9.89
N GLU A 65 -3.65 -21.21 -9.93
CA GLU A 65 -2.52 -21.57 -9.07
C GLU A 65 -1.29 -20.67 -9.25
N THR A 66 -1.17 -20.00 -10.40
CA THR A 66 -0.06 -19.09 -10.70
C THR A 66 -0.33 -17.64 -10.30
N ALA A 67 -1.52 -17.28 -9.79
CA ALA A 67 -1.84 -15.92 -9.38
C ALA A 67 -0.86 -15.39 -8.32
N VAL A 68 -0.61 -16.17 -7.27
CA VAL A 68 0.35 -15.80 -6.21
C VAL A 68 1.79 -15.67 -6.73
N PRO A 69 2.33 -16.62 -7.53
CA PRO A 69 3.60 -16.41 -8.22
C PRO A 69 3.65 -15.15 -9.09
N CYS A 70 2.57 -14.77 -9.78
CA CYS A 70 2.50 -13.54 -10.57
C CYS A 70 2.58 -12.28 -9.68
N ILE A 71 1.77 -12.22 -8.62
CA ILE A 71 1.86 -11.17 -7.58
C ILE A 71 3.28 -11.07 -7.04
N LEU A 72 3.90 -12.21 -6.76
CA LEU A 72 5.26 -12.24 -6.26
C LEU A 72 6.27 -11.65 -7.25
N VAL A 73 6.17 -11.98 -8.54
CA VAL A 73 7.07 -11.44 -9.59
C VAL A 73 6.95 -9.93 -9.69
N GLU A 74 5.73 -9.40 -9.62
CA GLU A 74 5.50 -7.95 -9.62
C GLU A 74 6.20 -7.27 -8.44
N VAL A 75 6.00 -7.81 -7.23
CA VAL A 75 6.67 -7.31 -6.02
C VAL A 75 8.20 -7.46 -6.13
N ARG A 76 8.73 -8.48 -6.83
CA ARG A 76 10.19 -8.66 -7.08
C ARG A 76 10.76 -7.71 -8.12
N GLY A 77 9.96 -7.32 -9.12
CA GLY A 77 10.36 -6.37 -10.16
C GLY A 77 10.62 -4.96 -9.60
N ALA A 78 9.94 -4.62 -8.50
CA ALA A 78 10.21 -3.47 -7.65
C ALA A 78 11.29 -3.82 -6.59
N GLY A 79 12.56 -3.83 -7.01
CA GLY A 79 13.67 -4.20 -6.13
C GLY A 79 13.69 -3.43 -4.79
N ASN A 80 13.86 -4.19 -3.69
CA ASN A 80 14.21 -3.80 -2.30
C ASN A 80 13.12 -3.87 -1.20
N TYR A 81 12.03 -4.61 -1.36
CA TYR A 81 11.17 -4.99 -0.23
C TYR A 81 10.86 -6.49 -0.23
N PHE A 82 11.83 -7.30 0.17
CA PHE A 82 11.59 -8.70 0.52
C PHE A 82 11.62 -8.87 2.02
N ASP A 83 10.43 -9.06 2.58
CA ASP A 83 10.25 -9.75 3.84
C ASP A 83 9.32 -10.95 3.60
N THR A 84 9.88 -12.15 3.71
CA THR A 84 9.10 -13.41 3.67
C THR A 84 8.36 -13.65 4.99
N GLU A 85 8.60 -12.84 6.03
CA GLU A 85 7.93 -12.93 7.33
C GLU A 85 6.55 -12.25 7.36
N ARG A 86 6.19 -11.42 6.37
CA ARG A 86 4.91 -10.66 6.35
C ARG A 86 3.75 -11.28 5.57
N GLY A 87 3.80 -12.58 5.31
CA GLY A 87 2.60 -13.38 5.10
C GLY A 87 1.80 -13.08 3.83
N ILE A 88 2.28 -13.59 2.69
CA ILE A 88 1.36 -13.88 1.57
C ILE A 88 0.60 -15.15 1.96
N MET A 89 -0.70 -15.01 2.19
CA MET A 89 -1.62 -16.11 2.46
C MET A 89 -2.38 -16.43 1.17
N THR A 90 -2.25 -17.65 0.65
CA THR A 90 -3.15 -18.14 -0.40
C THR A 90 -4.37 -18.72 0.30
N VAL A 91 -5.53 -18.07 0.18
CA VAL A 91 -6.80 -18.70 0.54
C VAL A 91 -7.19 -19.55 -0.66
N LYS A 92 -7.04 -20.87 -0.54
CA LYS A 92 -7.60 -21.80 -1.52
C LYS A 92 -9.10 -21.84 -1.29
N ASP A 93 -9.83 -21.10 -2.12
CA ASP A 93 -11.29 -21.19 -2.14
C ASP A 93 -11.68 -22.42 -2.96
N ASP A 94 -11.70 -23.57 -2.30
CA ASP A 94 -12.25 -24.81 -2.85
C ASP A 94 -13.78 -24.69 -2.79
N ALA A 95 -14.38 -24.23 -3.89
CA ALA A 95 -15.83 -24.28 -4.10
C ALA A 95 -16.35 -25.72 -4.20
#